data_AF-A0A6J7HJL9-F1
#
_entry.id   AF-A0A6J7HJL9-F1
#
_cell.length_a   1.000
_cell.length_b   1.000
_cell.length_c   1.000
_cell.angle_alpha   90.00
_cell.angle_beta   90.00
_cell.angle_gamma   90.00
#
_symmetry.space_group_name_H-M   'P 1'
#
loop_
_entity.id
_entity.type
_entity.pdbx_description
1 polymer ?
#
loop_
_entity_poly.entity_id
_entity_poly.type
_entity_poly.pdbx_seq_one_letter_code
_entity_poly.pdbx_strand_id
1 'polypeptide(L)' 'MINQEDGTIPGQALSALETVITFLLVPTALFLVISLIAYVGTAQRKKSSKSVITHIE' A
#
# COMPACT_ATOMS: atom_id res chain seq x y z
N MET A 1 6.01 -21.37 26.68
CA MET A 1 4.74 -22.00 26.26
C MET A 1 3.74 -20.89 25.99
N ILE A 2 3.14 -20.89 24.79
CA ILE A 2 2.14 -19.90 24.37
C ILE A 2 0.85 -20.15 25.17
N ASN A 3 0.32 -19.13 25.83
CA ASN A 3 -0.91 -19.24 26.61
C ASN A 3 -2.08 -19.11 25.66
N GLN A 4 -2.65 -20.24 25.29
CA GLN A 4 -3.66 -20.36 24.26
C GLN A 4 -5.02 -20.52 24.97
N GLU A 5 -5.96 -19.61 24.73
CA GLU A 5 -7.25 -19.56 25.45
C GLU A 5 -8.11 -20.81 25.15
N ASP A 6 -8.90 -21.25 26.13
CA ASP A 6 -9.77 -22.41 25.96
C ASP A 6 -10.74 -22.21 24.77
N GLY A 7 -10.80 -23.19 23.86
CA GLY A 7 -11.58 -23.12 22.62
C GLY A 7 -10.83 -22.63 21.36
N THR A 8 -9.54 -22.30 21.45
CA THR A 8 -8.74 -21.96 20.26
C THR A 8 -8.39 -23.20 19.42
N ILE A 9 -8.93 -23.25 18.21
CA ILE A 9 -8.59 -24.26 17.19
C ILE A 9 -7.77 -23.57 16.08
N PRO A 10 -6.43 -23.47 16.21
CA PRO A 10 -5.61 -22.85 15.19
C PRO A 10 -5.61 -23.72 13.93
N GLY A 11 -5.75 -23.07 12.77
CA GLY A 11 -5.59 -23.74 11.47
C GLY A 11 -4.14 -24.20 11.25
N GLN A 12 -3.90 -24.90 10.14
CA GLN A 12 -2.53 -25.26 9.75
C GLN A 12 -1.66 -24.01 9.61
N ALA A 13 -0.46 -24.07 10.18
CA ALA A 13 0.52 -23.00 10.03
C ALA A 13 0.95 -22.89 8.57
N LEU A 14 1.05 -21.66 8.06
CA LEU A 14 1.62 -21.40 6.75
C LEU A 14 3.11 -21.75 6.75
N SER A 15 3.61 -22.23 5.61
CA SER A 15 5.06 -22.33 5.41
C SER A 15 5.72 -20.94 5.50
N ALA A 16 7.01 -20.90 5.80
CA ALA A 16 7.76 -19.66 5.88
C ALA A 16 7.67 -18.85 4.57
N LEU A 17 7.71 -19.53 3.43
CA LEU A 17 7.59 -18.91 2.12
C LEU A 17 6.20 -18.30 1.90
N GLU A 18 5.12 -19.05 2.20
CA GLU A 18 3.76 -18.55 2.07
C GLU A 18 3.51 -17.35 3.00
N THR A 19 4.09 -17.36 4.19
CA THR A 19 4.00 -16.24 5.13
C THR A 19 4.66 -14.99 4.53
N VAL A 20 5.88 -15.10 4.00
CA VAL A 20 6.56 -13.98 3.35
C VAL A 20 5.79 -13.47 2.14
N ILE A 21 5.28 -14.37 1.29
CA ILE A 21 4.51 -13.98 0.12
C ILE A 21 3.24 -13.26 0.53
N THR A 22 2.46 -13.85 1.44
CA THR A 22 1.14 -13.34 1.85
C THR A 22 1.24 -12.01 2.57
N PHE A 23 2.20 -11.87 3.50
CA PHE A 23 2.24 -10.71 4.40
C PHE A 23 3.23 -9.61 3.99
N LEU A 24 4.19 -9.91 3.10
CA LEU A 24 5.14 -8.90 2.61
C LEU A 24 5.00 -8.67 1.10
N LEU A 25 5.08 -9.74 0.30
CA LEU A 25 5.18 -9.60 -1.15
C LEU A 25 3.85 -9.12 -1.76
N VAL A 26 2.73 -9.74 -1.41
CA VAL A 26 1.40 -9.37 -1.92
C VAL A 26 1.03 -7.93 -1.57
N PRO A 27 1.13 -7.46 -0.31
CA PRO A 27 0.85 -6.06 0.02
C PRO A 27 1.78 -5.07 -0.69
N THR A 28 3.07 -5.39 -0.77
CA THR A 28 4.06 -4.51 -1.43
C THR A 28 3.80 -4.41 -2.93
N ALA A 29 3.54 -5.54 -3.60
CA ALA A 29 3.20 -5.56 -5.01
C ALA A 29 1.92 -4.78 -5.29
N LEU A 30 0.88 -4.95 -4.48
CA LEU A 30 -0.38 -4.20 -4.60
C LEU A 30 -0.14 -2.69 -4.46
N PHE A 31 0.66 -2.28 -3.48
CA PHE A 31 1.05 -0.88 -3.29
C PHE A 31 1.80 -0.31 -4.49
N LEU A 32 2.75 -1.05 -5.05
CA LEU A 32 3.52 -0.61 -6.23
C LEU A 32 2.64 -0.47 -7.46
N VAL A 33 1.71 -1.40 -7.68
CA VAL A 33 0.74 -1.33 -8.79
C VAL A 33 -0.14 -0.08 -8.66
N ILE A 34 -0.72 0.16 -7.47
CA ILE A 34 -1.55 1.34 -7.23
C ILE A 34 -0.73 2.62 -7.40
N SER A 35 0.50 2.64 -6.89
CA SER A 35 1.41 3.79 -7.00
C SER A 35 1.74 4.10 -8.46
N LEU A 36 1.98 3.08 -9.28
CA LEU A 36 2.22 3.25 -10.71
C LEU A 36 0.99 3.81 -11.42
N ILE A 37 -0.20 3.29 -11.14
CA ILE A 37 -1.46 3.79 -11.70
C ILE A 37 -1.68 5.25 -11.30
N ALA A 38 -1.49 5.58 -10.03
CA ALA A 38 -1.63 6.94 -9.52
C ALA A 38 -0.60 7.90 -10.15
N TYR A 39 0.64 7.45 -10.29
CA TYR A 39 1.70 8.23 -10.94
C TYR A 39 1.34 8.53 -12.39
N VAL A 40 1.00 7.52 -13.20
CA VAL A 40 0.62 7.73 -14.60
C VAL A 40 -0.63 8.61 -14.71
N GLY A 41 -1.64 8.42 -13.84
CA GLY A 41 -2.87 9.21 -13.84
C GLY A 41 -2.70 10.67 -13.39
N THR A 42 -1.67 10.99 -12.59
CA THR A 42 -1.45 12.35 -12.06
C THR A 42 -0.27 13.08 -12.68
N ALA A 43 0.70 12.37 -13.27
CA ALA A 43 1.91 12.94 -13.85
C ALA A 43 1.64 13.91 -15.01
N GLN A 44 0.49 13.78 -15.70
CA GLN A 44 0.09 14.71 -16.77
C GLN A 44 -0.59 15.98 -16.27
N ARG A 45 -0.73 16.20 -14.95
CA ARG A 45 -1.16 17.51 -14.43
C ARG A 45 -0.09 18.54 -14.74
N LYS A 46 -0.21 19.20 -15.90
CA LYS A 46 0.51 20.44 -16.22
C LYS A 46 0.40 21.35 -15.01
N LYS A 47 1.55 21.78 -14.45
CA LYS A 47 1.58 22.88 -13.49
C LYS A 47 0.88 24.05 -14.17
N SER A 48 -0.33 24.39 -13.72
CA SER A 48 -0.92 25.68 -14.04
C SER A 48 -0.04 26.72 -13.37
N SER A 49 0.97 27.17 -14.11
CA SER A 49 1.62 28.44 -13.83
C SER A 49 0.54 29.49 -13.99
N LYS A 50 -0.04 29.89 -12.85
CA LYS A 50 -0.53 31.23 -12.57
C LYS A 50 -1.39 31.21 -11.29
N SER A 51 -0.69 31.22 -10.15
CA SER A 51 -1.24 31.88 -8.96
C SER A 51 -1.24 33.38 -9.25
N VAL A 52 -2.25 33.88 -9.97
CA VAL A 52 -2.53 35.31 -10.10
C VAL A 52 -3.23 35.76 -8.82
N ILE A 53 -2.51 35.79 -7.69
CA ILE A 53 -2.98 36.38 -6.43
C ILE A 53 -1.82 37.17 -5.79
N THR A 54 -1.04 37.90 -6.59
CA THR A 54 0.02 38.79 -6.08
C THR A 54 0.24 40.00 -6.99
N HIS A 55 -0.85 40.56 -7.52
CA HIS A 55 -0.83 41.91 -8.13
C HIS A 55 -1.90 42.73 -7.43
N ILE A 56 -1.47 43.78 -6.72
CA ILE A 56 -2.32 44.85 -6.20
C ILE A 56 -1.76 46.13 -6.84
N GLU A 57 -2.66 46.90 -7.45
CA GLU A 57 -2.41 48.22 -8.06
C GLU A 57 -2.02 49.29 -7.04
#